data_AF-A0A6N6KSJ5-F1
#
_entry.id   AF-A0A6N6KSJ5-F1
#
_cell.length_a   1.000
_cell.length_b   1.000
_cell.length_c   1.000
_cell.angle_alpha   90.00
_cell.angle_beta   90.00
_cell.angle_gamma   90.00
#
_symmetry.space_group_name_H-M   'P 1'
#
loop_
_entity.id
_entity.type
_entity.pdbx_description
1 polymer ?
#
loop_
_entity_poly.entity_id
_entity_poly.type
_entity_poly.pdbx_seq_one_letter_code
_entity_poly.pdbx_strand_id
1 'polypeptide(L)'
;MPDQASNYSIEVTRKFLKDLRKIPRHEQVRIRRALGEIETNPFRGRKVVGAELGQYRWRVGNYRIRYDIGDELVVVLRVLKREDAYRQF
;
A
#
# COMPACT_ATOMS: atom_id res chain seq x y z
N MET A 1 19.64 14.64 -5.37
CA MET A 1 18.41 13.95 -4.96
C MET A 1 17.28 14.94 -5.25
N PRO A 2 16.43 14.75 -6.27
CA PRO A 2 15.40 15.73 -6.54
C PRO A 2 14.39 15.69 -5.39
N ASP A 3 14.45 16.74 -4.60
CA ASP A 3 13.42 17.20 -3.69
C ASP A 3 12.42 18.00 -4.53
N GLN A 4 11.26 17.42 -4.85
CA GLN A 4 10.03 18.09 -5.28
C GLN A 4 8.88 17.10 -5.08
N ALA A 5 7.73 17.56 -4.58
CA ALA A 5 6.51 16.78 -4.43
C ALA A 5 6.15 16.09 -5.76
N SER A 6 6.54 14.83 -5.89
CA SER A 6 6.28 14.02 -7.07
C SER A 6 4.99 13.29 -6.79
N ASN A 7 3.90 13.68 -7.45
CA ASN A 7 2.62 13.01 -7.27
C ASN A 7 2.65 11.71 -8.08
N TYR A 8 2.75 10.57 -7.40
CA TYR A 8 2.73 9.26 -8.04
C TYR A 8 1.29 8.88 -8.40
N SER A 9 1.08 8.36 -9.59
CA SER A 9 -0.21 7.75 -9.92
C SER A 9 -0.40 6.47 -9.11
N ILE A 10 -1.61 6.25 -8.57
CA ILE A 10 -1.96 5.01 -7.88
C ILE A 10 -2.86 4.15 -8.75
N GLU A 11 -2.43 2.90 -8.95
CA GLU A 11 -3.27 1.83 -9.44
C GLU A 11 -3.53 0.80 -8.35
N VAL A 12 -4.77 0.33 -8.24
CA VAL A 12 -5.15 -0.68 -7.25
C VAL A 12 -5.56 -1.97 -7.93
N THR A 13 -5.05 -3.10 -7.44
CA THR A 13 -5.44 -4.40 -8.01
C THR A 13 -6.83 -4.85 -7.55
N ARG A 14 -7.42 -5.78 -8.31
CA ARG A 14 -8.65 -6.47 -7.91
C ARG A 14 -8.53 -7.18 -6.56
N LYS A 15 -7.34 -7.70 -6.21
CA LYS A 15 -7.10 -8.34 -4.91
C LYS A 15 -7.18 -7.30 -3.78
N PHE A 16 -6.54 -6.13 -3.93
CA PHE A 16 -6.68 -5.02 -2.97
C PHE A 16 -8.14 -4.61 -2.74
N LEU A 17 -8.92 -4.45 -3.81
CA LEU A 17 -10.34 -4.08 -3.68
C LEU A 17 -11.18 -5.17 -2.99
N LYS A 18 -10.84 -6.44 -3.15
CA LYS A 18 -11.49 -7.55 -2.43
C LYS A 18 -11.10 -7.55 -0.95
N ASP A 19 -9.83 -7.30 -0.65
CA ASP A 19 -9.35 -7.19 0.73
C ASP A 19 -10.01 -6.02 1.46
N LEU A 20 -10.00 -4.83 0.85
CA LEU A 20 -10.57 -3.61 1.41
C LEU A 20 -12.05 -3.76 1.75
N ARG A 21 -12.82 -4.47 0.93
CA ARG A 21 -14.25 -4.73 1.17
C ARG A 21 -14.53 -5.53 2.44
N LYS A 22 -13.58 -6.33 2.92
CA LYS A 22 -13.71 -7.14 4.14
C LYS A 22 -13.36 -6.36 5.41
N ILE A 23 -12.82 -5.16 5.27
CA ILE A 23 -12.34 -4.33 6.38
C ILE A 23 -13.50 -3.47 6.93
N PRO A 24 -13.61 -3.24 8.25
CA PRO A 24 -14.61 -2.33 8.81
C PRO A 24 -14.56 -0.93 8.19
N ARG A 25 -15.71 -0.29 7.99
CA ARG A 25 -15.81 1.01 7.27
C ARG A 25 -14.86 2.09 7.82
N HIS A 26 -14.73 2.22 9.13
CA HIS A 26 -13.84 3.22 9.75
C HIS A 26 -12.36 2.98 9.39
N GLU A 27 -11.92 1.73 9.29
CA GLU A 27 -10.56 1.38 8.86
C GLU A 27 -10.39 1.57 7.34
N GLN A 28 -11.43 1.32 6.54
CA GLN A 28 -11.38 1.60 5.10
C GLN A 28 -11.11 3.09 4.82
N VAL A 29 -11.71 4.00 5.59
CA VAL A 29 -11.45 5.45 5.47
C VAL A 29 -9.98 5.77 5.74
N ARG A 30 -9.41 5.17 6.79
CA ARG A 30 -7.98 5.34 7.13
C ARG A 30 -7.06 4.80 6.04
N ILE A 31 -7.42 3.67 5.44
CA ILE A 31 -6.67 3.07 4.33
C ILE A 31 -6.72 3.96 3.09
N ARG A 32 -7.89 4.52 2.73
CA ARG A 32 -8.00 5.46 1.61
C ARG A 32 -7.17 6.71 1.83
N ARG A 33 -7.16 7.26 3.04
CA ARG A 33 -6.29 8.40 3.38
C ARG A 33 -4.81 8.06 3.21
N ALA A 34 -4.40 6.85 3.63
CA ALA A 34 -3.04 6.38 3.44
C ALA A 34 -2.66 6.23 1.96
N LEU A 35 -3.61 5.97 1.05
CA LEU A 35 -3.33 5.98 -0.39
C LEU A 35 -2.87 7.37 -0.85
N GLY A 36 -3.52 8.45 -0.41
CA GLY A 36 -3.08 9.81 -0.75
C GLY A 36 -1.67 10.14 -0.21
N GLU A 37 -1.34 9.64 0.99
CA GLU A 37 0.01 9.77 1.55
C GLU A 37 1.06 8.99 0.75
N ILE A 38 0.69 7.81 0.25
CA ILE A 38 1.53 6.99 -0.63
C ILE A 38 1.71 7.66 -1.99
N GLU A 39 0.67 8.25 -2.56
CA GLU A 39 0.74 9.01 -3.82
C GLU A 39 1.67 10.22 -3.70
N THR A 40 1.63 10.93 -2.57
CA THR A 40 2.53 12.08 -2.35
C THR A 40 3.99 11.66 -2.17
N ASN A 41 4.24 10.56 -1.43
CA ASN A 41 5.60 10.05 -1.24
C ASN A 41 5.58 8.55 -0.89
N PRO A 42 5.71 7.66 -1.90
CA PRO A 42 5.59 6.23 -1.68
C PRO A 42 6.80 5.63 -0.95
N PHE A 43 7.93 6.33 -0.88
CA PHE A 43 9.14 5.85 -0.20
C PHE A 43 9.08 5.99 1.32
N ARG A 44 8.05 6.64 1.88
CA ARG A 44 7.82 6.66 3.34
C ARG A 44 7.39 5.30 3.89
N GLY A 45 6.90 4.39 3.04
CA GLY A 45 6.69 3.00 3.43
C GLY A 45 8.00 2.25 3.60
N ARG A 46 7.98 1.18 4.41
CA ARG A 46 9.19 0.38 4.66
C ARG A 46 9.38 -0.66 3.57
N LYS A 47 10.57 -0.69 2.97
CA LYS A 47 10.98 -1.76 2.05
C LYS A 47 11.03 -3.11 2.78
N VAL A 48 10.51 -4.14 2.15
CA VAL A 48 10.45 -5.51 2.62
C VAL A 48 11.56 -6.29 1.92
N VAL A 49 12.51 -6.78 2.71
CA VAL A 49 13.65 -7.54 2.19
C VAL A 49 13.19 -8.91 1.70
N GLY A 50 13.67 -9.32 0.53
CA GLY A 50 13.40 -10.63 -0.06
C GLY A 50 12.01 -10.78 -0.69
N ALA A 51 11.24 -9.70 -0.82
CA ALA A 51 9.99 -9.73 -1.57
C ALA A 51 10.24 -9.42 -3.05
N GLU A 52 9.81 -10.31 -3.94
CA GLU A 52 9.83 -10.04 -5.39
C GLU A 52 8.69 -9.09 -5.79
N LEU A 53 7.52 -9.26 -5.16
CA LEU A 53 6.31 -8.47 -5.39
C LEU A 53 5.82 -7.83 -4.08
N GLY A 54 5.32 -6.60 -4.16
CA GLY A 54 4.90 -5.81 -3.01
C GLY A 54 6.07 -5.42 -2.13
N GLN A 55 7.15 -4.93 -2.72
CA GLN A 55 8.42 -4.61 -2.08
C GLN A 55 8.29 -3.54 -0.99
N TYR A 56 7.22 -2.75 -0.99
CA TYR A 56 6.98 -1.73 0.02
C TYR A 56 5.78 -2.06 0.90
N ARG A 57 5.84 -1.58 2.14
CA ARG A 57 4.80 -1.77 3.15
C ARG A 57 4.46 -0.47 3.86
N TRP A 58 3.20 -0.08 3.79
CA TRP A 58 2.63 0.99 4.61
C TRP A 58 1.84 0.41 5.79
N ARG A 59 1.95 1.01 6.97
CA ARG A 59 1.19 0.59 8.16
C ARG A 59 0.01 1.54 8.39
N VAL A 60 -1.19 0.98 8.50
CA VAL A 60 -2.40 1.70 8.89
C VAL A 60 -3.03 0.96 10.06
N GLY A 61 -2.75 1.39 11.30
CA GLY A 61 -3.23 0.71 12.50
C GLY A 61 -2.84 -0.77 12.54
N ASN A 62 -3.84 -1.65 12.40
CA ASN A 62 -3.68 -3.11 12.36
C ASN A 62 -3.53 -3.69 10.95
N TYR A 63 -3.61 -2.86 9.92
CA TYR A 63 -3.51 -3.26 8.51
C TYR A 63 -2.16 -2.87 7.90
N ARG A 64 -1.79 -3.61 6.86
CA ARG A 64 -0.57 -3.42 6.07
C ARG A 64 -0.96 -3.34 4.61
N ILE A 65 -0.66 -2.21 3.98
CA ILE A 65 -0.77 -2.04 2.53
C ILE A 65 0.55 -2.49 1.93
N ARG A 66 0.49 -3.35 0.91
CA ARG A 66 1.65 -3.85 0.18
C ARG A 66 1.56 -3.37 -1.26
N TYR A 67 2.63 -2.75 -1.73
CA TYR A 67 2.66 -2.07 -3.02
C TYR A 67 4.08 -2.08 -3.59
N ASP A 68 4.15 -1.81 -4.90
CA ASP A 68 5.39 -1.61 -5.64
C ASP A 68 5.43 -0.18 -6.19
N ILE A 69 6.65 0.30 -6.42
CA ILE A 69 6.92 1.63 -6.96
C ILE A 69 7.68 1.42 -8.27
N GLY A 70 7.15 1.95 -9.37
CA GLY A 70 7.79 2.04 -10.69
C GLY A 70 7.98 3.51 -11.10
N ASP A 71 8.22 3.74 -12.40
CA ASP A 71 8.39 5.06 -13.01
C ASP A 71 7.15 5.94 -12.80
N GLU A 72 7.09 6.62 -11.65
CA GLU A 72 5.98 7.49 -11.19
C GLU A 72 4.63 6.79 -10.97
N LEU A 73 4.61 5.45 -11.03
CA LEU A 73 3.44 4.62 -10.78
C LEU A 73 3.61 3.83 -9.49
N VAL A 74 2.57 3.84 -8.65
CA VAL A 74 2.46 2.97 -7.48
C VAL A 74 1.36 1.93 -7.72
N VAL A 75 1.75 0.66 -7.69
CA VAL A 75 0.80 -0.46 -7.84
C VAL A 75 0.48 -1.03 -6.47
N VAL A 76 -0.73 -0.78 -5.98
CA VAL A 76 -1.20 -1.26 -4.68
C VAL A 76 -1.84 -2.64 -4.83
N LEU A 77 -1.15 -3.63 -4.24
CA LEU A 77 -1.45 -5.04 -4.47
C LEU A 77 -2.45 -5.60 -3.47
N ARG A 78 -2.24 -5.36 -2.17
CA ARG A 78 -2.99 -6.02 -1.08
C ARG A 78 -3.11 -5.10 0.12
N VAL A 79 -4.17 -5.30 0.90
CA VAL A 79 -4.27 -4.75 2.27
C VAL A 79 -4.62 -5.86 3.24
N LEU A 80 -3.69 -6.18 4.14
CA LEU A 80 -3.78 -7.37 4.98
C LEU A 80 -3.83 -6.97 6.45
N LYS A 81 -4.65 -7.66 7.25
CA LYS A 81 -4.62 -7.54 8.70
C LYS A 81 -3.28 -8.10 9.22
N ARG A 82 -2.85 -7.63 10.39
CA ARG A 82 -1.56 -7.99 11.02
C ARG A 82 -1.28 -9.49 11.07
N GLU A 83 -2.30 -10.28 11.37
CA GLU A 83 -2.22 -11.73 11.57
C GLU A 83 -2.22 -12.50 10.23
N ASP A 84 -2.81 -11.92 9.19
CA ASP A 84 -2.94 -12.54 7.86
C ASP A 84 -1.81 -12.16 6.90
N ALA A 85 -0.92 -11.25 7.29
CA ALA A 85 0.13 -10.70 6.44
C ALA A 85 1.21 -11.71 5.99
N TYR A 86 1.13 -12.96 6.45
CA TYR A 86 1.99 -14.07 6.06
C TYR A 86 1.28 -15.15 5.21
N ARG A 87 -0.03 -15.04 4.96
CA ARG A 87 -0.77 -16.00 4.13
C ARG A 87 -0.87 -15.50 2.68
N GLN A 88 0.13 -15.90 1.89
CA GLN A 88 0.17 -15.95 0.42
C GLN A 88 -0.02 -14.63 -0.35
N PHE A 89 1.03 -14.26 -1.09
CA PHE A 89 0.98 -13.31 -2.22
C PHE A 89 0.57 -14.04 -3.49
#